data_AF-X0Z2C8-F1
#
_entry.id   AF-X0Z2C8-F1
#
_cell.length_a   1.000
_cell.length_b   1.000
_cell.length_c   1.000
_cell.angle_alpha   90.00
_cell.angle_beta   90.00
_cell.angle_gamma   90.00
#
_symmetry.space_group_name_H-M   'P 1'
#
loop_
_entity.id
_entity.type
_entity.pdbx_description
1 polymer ?
#
loop_
_entity_poly.entity_id
_entity_poly.type
_entity_poly.pdbx_seq_one_letter_code
_entity_poly.pdbx_strand_id
1 'polypeptide(L)'
;HNSQLNTKEYSETKAFAEIRRIFECLSLSESYREVVMKKFKEIHPKLLAGSRFKNPEKLSAILIYMVLKLQNIAVKPVDIINSSTLSKGEFNNFIFQVKQYLPEYTKRNREDYVALKLMEITEHFGLDMSFYFMSRKILSKLWESIKNTTDDVIAGLCTSITALCCYKGVINVSSICSLMNIKMSTVQFQVRKRIFERFRLPGFVSLVKSSGLLKEFMEKVGLLGGERLEVEVVQED
;
A
#
# COMPACT_ATOMS: atom_id res chain seq x y z
N HIS A 1 -17.48 -36.41 18.74
CA HIS A 1 -17.47 -35.08 19.40
C HIS A 1 -16.07 -34.73 19.94
N ASN A 2 -15.37 -35.63 20.67
CA ASN A 2 -14.01 -35.38 21.18
C ASN A 2 -12.91 -35.13 20.12
N SER A 3 -12.99 -35.72 18.92
CA SER A 3 -11.98 -35.51 17.87
C SER A 3 -12.02 -34.11 17.24
N GLN A 4 -13.21 -33.50 17.16
CA GLN A 4 -13.40 -32.15 16.60
C GLN A 4 -12.96 -31.05 17.58
N LEU A 5 -13.17 -31.26 18.89
CA LEU A 5 -12.69 -30.38 19.95
C LEU A 5 -11.15 -30.34 19.99
N ASN A 6 -10.49 -31.50 19.96
CA ASN A 6 -9.02 -31.59 19.92
C ASN A 6 -8.43 -30.92 18.66
N THR A 7 -9.10 -31.06 17.51
CA THR A 7 -8.63 -30.47 16.25
C THR A 7 -8.75 -28.93 16.28
N LYS A 8 -9.83 -28.40 16.88
CA LYS A 8 -10.05 -26.97 17.02
C LYS A 8 -9.03 -26.34 17.97
N GLU A 9 -8.86 -26.91 19.16
CA GLU A 9 -7.88 -26.44 20.15
C GLU A 9 -6.45 -26.48 19.61
N TYR A 10 -6.10 -27.54 18.86
CA TYR A 10 -4.82 -27.64 18.19
C TYR A 10 -4.61 -26.51 17.16
N SER A 11 -5.62 -26.25 16.31
CA SER A 11 -5.54 -25.20 15.30
C SER A 11 -5.43 -23.79 15.91
N GLU A 12 -6.14 -23.52 17.00
CA GLU A 12 -6.07 -22.25 17.71
C GLU A 12 -4.71 -22.07 18.40
N THR A 13 -4.15 -23.13 18.99
CA THR A 13 -2.82 -23.10 19.61
C THR A 13 -1.74 -22.80 18.59
N LYS A 14 -1.79 -23.47 17.44
CA LYS A 14 -0.89 -23.22 16.30
C LYS A 14 -1.01 -21.79 15.77
N ALA A 15 -2.23 -21.30 15.61
CA ALA A 15 -2.47 -19.93 15.17
C ALA A 15 -1.90 -18.91 16.16
N PHE A 16 -2.14 -19.10 17.46
CA PHE A 16 -1.64 -18.21 18.51
C PHE A 16 -0.11 -18.15 18.54
N ALA A 17 0.56 -19.30 18.47
CA ALA A 17 2.02 -19.38 18.43
C ALA A 17 2.58 -18.64 17.21
N GLU A 18 1.99 -18.82 16.03
CA GLU A 18 2.44 -18.13 14.81
C GLU A 18 2.18 -16.62 14.86
N ILE A 19 1.01 -16.19 15.36
CA ILE A 19 0.72 -14.76 15.52
C ILE A 19 1.72 -14.11 16.44
N ARG A 20 2.00 -14.73 17.60
CA ARG A 20 2.99 -14.25 18.56
C ARG A 20 4.36 -14.13 17.91
N ARG A 21 4.82 -15.17 17.21
CA ARG A 21 6.12 -15.18 16.54
C ARG A 21 6.25 -14.04 15.52
N ILE A 22 5.23 -13.82 14.70
CA ILE A 22 5.25 -12.73 13.71
C ILE A 22 5.23 -11.35 14.39
N PHE A 23 4.46 -11.19 15.46
CA PHE A 23 4.41 -9.94 16.23
C PHE A 23 5.76 -9.61 16.85
N GLU A 24 6.45 -10.61 17.42
CA GLU A 24 7.81 -10.46 17.95
C GLU A 24 8.80 -10.09 16.83
N CYS A 25 8.75 -10.79 15.68
CA CYS A 25 9.62 -10.48 14.53
C CYS A 25 9.43 -9.05 13.99
N LEU A 26 8.21 -8.52 14.04
CA LEU A 26 7.86 -7.21 13.49
C LEU A 26 7.77 -6.11 14.57
N SER A 27 8.09 -6.43 15.82
CA SER A 27 7.98 -5.51 16.98
C SER A 27 6.60 -4.83 17.08
N LEU A 28 5.52 -5.59 16.84
CA LEU A 28 4.15 -5.08 16.83
C LEU A 28 3.54 -5.05 18.24
N SER A 29 2.66 -4.09 18.47
CA SER A 29 1.92 -3.97 19.73
C SER A 29 1.01 -5.17 19.98
N GLU A 30 1.03 -5.68 21.21
CA GLU A 30 0.23 -6.82 21.64
C GLU A 30 -1.28 -6.56 21.60
N SER A 31 -1.70 -5.29 21.60
CA SER A 31 -3.11 -4.91 21.49
C SER A 31 -3.78 -5.44 20.21
N TYR A 32 -3.03 -5.64 19.13
CA TYR A 32 -3.59 -6.14 17.86
C TYR A 32 -3.66 -7.67 17.79
N ARG A 33 -2.93 -8.38 18.66
CA ARG A 33 -2.87 -9.85 18.65
C ARG A 33 -4.24 -10.46 18.93
N GLU A 34 -4.95 -9.90 19.91
CA GLU A 34 -6.30 -10.36 20.27
C GLU A 34 -7.29 -10.14 19.12
N VAL A 35 -7.17 -9.02 18.40
CA VAL A 35 -8.00 -8.71 17.23
C VAL A 35 -7.75 -9.73 16.12
N VAL A 36 -6.48 -10.04 15.82
CA VAL A 36 -6.12 -11.06 14.83
C VAL A 36 -6.67 -12.42 15.25
N MET A 37 -6.47 -12.81 16.51
CA MET A 37 -6.93 -14.11 17.00
C MET A 37 -8.46 -14.24 16.96
N LYS A 38 -9.19 -13.17 17.28
CA LYS A 38 -10.64 -13.12 17.12
C LYS A 38 -11.05 -13.35 15.66
N LYS A 39 -10.41 -12.66 14.70
CA LYS A 39 -10.68 -12.87 13.26
C LYS A 39 -10.31 -14.27 12.80
N PHE A 40 -9.25 -14.86 13.34
CA PHE A 40 -8.89 -16.25 13.06
C PHE A 40 -10.03 -17.21 13.46
N LYS A 41 -10.53 -17.10 14.69
CA LYS A 41 -11.62 -17.94 15.21
C LYS A 41 -12.92 -17.77 14.42
N GLU A 42 -13.18 -16.57 13.89
CA GLU A 42 -14.35 -16.29 13.04
C GLU A 42 -14.25 -16.88 11.63
N ILE A 43 -13.05 -16.91 11.04
CA ILE A 43 -12.83 -17.25 9.62
C ILE A 43 -12.42 -18.70 9.42
N HIS A 44 -11.51 -19.22 10.24
CA HIS A 44 -10.93 -20.56 10.09
C HIS A 44 -11.97 -21.69 9.97
N PRO A 45 -13.07 -21.70 10.77
CA PRO A 45 -14.09 -22.74 10.66
C PRO A 45 -14.84 -22.72 9.32
N LYS A 46 -14.94 -21.56 8.67
CA LYS A 46 -15.68 -21.34 7.41
C LYS A 46 -14.89 -21.78 6.18
N LEU A 47 -13.59 -22.04 6.32
CA LEU A 47 -12.73 -22.48 5.23
C LEU A 47 -12.92 -23.96 4.92
N LEU A 48 -12.88 -24.29 3.62
CA LEU A 48 -13.02 -25.67 3.13
C LEU A 48 -11.95 -26.59 3.74
N ALA A 49 -12.40 -27.74 4.24
CA ALA A 49 -11.54 -28.78 4.77
C ALA A 49 -10.57 -29.30 3.68
N GLY A 50 -9.33 -29.61 4.07
CA GLY A 50 -8.29 -30.06 3.14
C GLY A 50 -7.70 -28.95 2.24
N SER A 51 -8.26 -27.74 2.25
CA SER A 51 -7.68 -26.63 1.52
C SER A 51 -6.39 -26.13 2.18
N ARG A 52 -5.41 -25.74 1.38
CA ARG A 52 -4.17 -25.09 1.88
C ARG A 52 -4.45 -23.85 2.74
N PHE A 53 -5.60 -23.22 2.54
CA PHE A 53 -6.06 -22.03 3.25
C PHE A 53 -6.48 -22.30 4.69
N LYS A 54 -6.78 -23.57 5.02
CA LYS A 54 -7.12 -24.00 6.38
C LYS A 54 -5.89 -24.25 7.27
N ASN A 55 -4.68 -24.15 6.71
CA ASN A 55 -3.46 -24.19 7.50
C ASN A 55 -3.45 -23.00 8.49
N PRO A 56 -3.36 -23.25 9.82
CA PRO A 56 -3.43 -22.19 10.82
C PRO A 56 -2.33 -21.15 10.69
N GLU A 57 -1.09 -21.57 10.43
CA GLU A 57 0.08 -20.69 10.36
C GLU A 57 -0.04 -19.73 9.16
N LYS A 58 -0.38 -20.27 7.98
CA LYS A 58 -0.58 -19.48 6.76
C LYS A 58 -1.77 -18.52 6.87
N LEU A 59 -2.88 -18.96 7.46
CA LEU A 59 -4.03 -18.09 7.68
C LEU A 59 -3.70 -16.98 8.67
N SER A 60 -3.01 -17.28 9.77
CA SER A 60 -2.55 -16.30 10.74
C SER A 60 -1.75 -15.19 10.08
N ALA A 61 -0.69 -15.51 9.32
CA ALA A 61 0.14 -14.51 8.65
C ALA A 61 -0.67 -13.55 7.75
N ILE A 62 -1.67 -14.07 7.05
CA ILE A 62 -2.55 -13.29 6.17
C ILE A 62 -3.49 -12.40 6.98
N LEU A 63 -4.08 -12.93 8.06
CA LEU A 63 -4.95 -12.16 8.93
C LEU A 63 -4.21 -11.03 9.64
N ILE A 64 -2.96 -11.25 10.05
CA ILE A 64 -2.10 -10.19 10.59
C ILE A 64 -1.99 -9.05 9.59
N TYR A 65 -1.57 -9.34 8.35
CA TYR A 65 -1.47 -8.32 7.31
C TYR A 65 -2.81 -7.58 7.10
N MET A 66 -3.92 -8.30 6.99
CA MET A 66 -5.22 -7.69 6.74
C MET A 66 -5.72 -6.84 7.90
N VAL A 67 -5.54 -7.29 9.15
CA VAL A 67 -5.95 -6.56 10.35
C VAL A 67 -5.09 -5.32 10.55
N LEU A 68 -3.77 -5.40 10.38
CA LEU A 68 -2.91 -4.21 10.48
C LEU A 68 -3.32 -3.13 9.48
N LYS A 69 -3.63 -3.52 8.23
CA LYS A 69 -4.17 -2.58 7.22
C LYS A 69 -5.53 -1.99 7.59
N LEU A 70 -6.40 -2.76 8.25
CA LEU A 70 -7.68 -2.25 8.77
C LEU A 70 -7.49 -1.19 9.86
N GLN A 71 -6.44 -1.35 10.67
CA GLN A 71 -6.06 -0.41 11.73
C GLN A 71 -5.14 0.72 11.24
N ASN A 72 -5.00 0.89 9.92
CA ASN A 72 -4.11 1.86 9.29
C ASN A 72 -2.63 1.76 9.69
N ILE A 73 -2.16 0.57 10.07
CA ILE A 73 -0.77 0.33 10.41
C ILE A 73 0.04 0.07 9.14
N ALA A 74 1.16 0.78 9.00
CA ALA A 74 2.10 0.59 7.92
C ALA A 74 2.73 -0.81 8.03
N VAL A 75 2.47 -1.68 7.05
CA VAL A 75 3.09 -3.01 6.96
C VAL A 75 3.30 -3.36 5.49
N LYS A 76 4.51 -3.81 5.13
CA LYS A 76 4.83 -4.21 3.77
C LYS A 76 4.53 -5.71 3.60
N PRO A 77 4.01 -6.15 2.43
CA PRO A 77 3.79 -7.57 2.17
C PRO A 77 5.07 -8.41 2.35
N VAL A 78 6.22 -7.84 2.00
CA VAL A 78 7.53 -8.52 2.10
C VAL A 78 7.87 -8.85 3.54
N ASP A 79 7.55 -7.98 4.49
CA ASP A 79 7.85 -8.20 5.91
C ASP A 79 7.08 -9.43 6.42
N ILE A 80 5.80 -9.52 6.07
CA ILE A 80 4.95 -10.67 6.42
C ILE A 80 5.38 -11.95 5.71
N ILE A 81 5.77 -11.85 4.44
CA ILE A 81 6.26 -12.99 3.66
C ILE A 81 7.55 -13.53 4.28
N ASN A 82 8.51 -12.66 4.57
CA ASN A 82 9.80 -13.04 5.16
C ASN A 82 9.65 -13.55 6.59
N SER A 83 8.65 -13.06 7.33
CA SER A 83 8.37 -13.52 8.67
C SER A 83 7.48 -14.76 8.70
N SER A 84 7.09 -15.37 7.58
CA SER A 84 6.17 -16.53 7.54
C SER A 84 6.63 -17.61 6.56
N THR A 85 5.90 -18.71 6.51
CA THR A 85 6.16 -19.82 5.55
C THR A 85 5.47 -19.61 4.20
N LEU A 86 5.05 -18.38 3.87
CA LEU A 86 4.30 -18.08 2.65
C LEU A 86 5.24 -17.74 1.51
N SER A 87 5.01 -18.33 0.33
CA SER A 87 5.54 -17.76 -0.90
C SER A 87 4.77 -16.51 -1.33
N LYS A 88 5.38 -15.64 -2.14
CA LYS A 88 4.71 -14.46 -2.71
C LYS A 88 3.44 -14.83 -3.50
N GLY A 89 3.46 -15.94 -4.22
CA GLY A 89 2.31 -16.44 -4.98
C GLY A 89 1.17 -16.89 -4.06
N GLU A 90 1.50 -17.57 -2.96
CA GLU A 90 0.51 -17.97 -1.96
C GLU A 90 -0.07 -16.76 -1.25
N PHE A 91 0.76 -15.80 -0.83
CA PHE A 91 0.31 -14.59 -0.16
C PHE A 91 -0.80 -13.87 -0.95
N ASN A 92 -0.57 -13.62 -2.24
CA ASN A 92 -1.55 -12.95 -3.10
C ASN A 92 -2.84 -13.76 -3.27
N ASN A 93 -2.71 -15.08 -3.45
CA ASN A 93 -3.87 -15.97 -3.59
C ASN A 93 -4.70 -16.04 -2.30
N PHE A 94 -4.04 -16.11 -1.14
CA PHE A 94 -4.72 -16.15 0.15
C PHE A 94 -5.48 -14.86 0.43
N ILE A 95 -4.88 -13.71 0.16
CA ILE A 95 -5.57 -12.41 0.31
C ILE A 95 -6.87 -12.40 -0.50
N PHE A 96 -6.87 -12.91 -1.73
CA PHE A 96 -8.09 -12.95 -2.56
C PHE A 96 -9.19 -13.83 -1.95
N GLN A 97 -8.85 -14.98 -1.39
CA GLN A 97 -9.83 -15.88 -0.79
C GLN A 97 -10.34 -15.37 0.56
N VAL A 98 -9.43 -14.93 1.45
CA VAL A 98 -9.79 -14.48 2.80
C VAL A 98 -10.64 -13.21 2.76
N LYS A 99 -10.44 -12.33 1.76
CA LYS A 99 -11.28 -11.12 1.54
C LYS A 99 -12.77 -11.40 1.51
N GLN A 100 -13.20 -12.57 1.04
CA GLN A 100 -14.63 -12.94 1.00
C GLN A 100 -15.22 -13.08 2.40
N TYR A 101 -14.39 -13.42 3.39
CA TYR A 101 -14.78 -13.60 4.79
C TYR A 101 -14.47 -12.37 5.66
N LEU A 102 -13.84 -11.33 5.09
CA LEU A 102 -13.46 -10.10 5.78
C LEU A 102 -13.85 -8.86 4.95
N PRO A 103 -15.16 -8.59 4.74
CA PRO A 103 -15.65 -7.53 3.87
C PRO A 103 -15.18 -6.12 4.29
N GLU A 104 -14.97 -5.89 5.59
CA GLU A 104 -14.43 -4.65 6.13
C GLU A 104 -13.06 -4.30 5.52
N TYR A 105 -12.24 -5.30 5.16
CA TYR A 105 -10.95 -5.06 4.51
C TYR A 105 -11.10 -4.40 3.14
N THR A 106 -12.14 -4.78 2.40
CA THR A 106 -12.44 -4.19 1.09
C THR A 106 -13.05 -2.80 1.24
N LYS A 107 -13.81 -2.56 2.31
CA LYS A 107 -14.48 -1.28 2.61
C LYS A 107 -13.57 -0.26 3.32
N ARG A 108 -12.34 -0.63 3.67
CA ARG A 108 -11.41 0.26 4.40
C ARG A 108 -11.18 1.57 3.66
N ASN A 109 -10.93 2.66 4.40
CA ASN A 109 -10.52 3.91 3.79
C ASN A 109 -9.09 3.81 3.27
N ARG A 110 -8.97 3.44 2.00
CA ARG A 110 -7.68 3.27 1.33
C ARG A 110 -7.00 4.61 1.04
N GLU A 111 -7.75 5.70 0.93
CA GLU A 111 -7.18 7.01 0.66
C GLU A 111 -6.35 7.49 1.87
N ASP A 112 -6.87 7.34 3.08
CA ASP A 112 -6.14 7.65 4.32
C ASP A 112 -4.87 6.81 4.45
N TYR A 113 -4.97 5.51 4.16
CA TYR A 113 -3.83 4.62 4.21
C TYR A 113 -2.74 5.00 3.19
N VAL A 114 -3.13 5.41 1.98
CA VAL A 114 -2.19 5.92 0.99
C VAL A 114 -1.59 7.23 1.47
N ALA A 115 -2.36 8.13 2.10
CA ALA A 115 -1.86 9.38 2.64
C ALA A 115 -0.77 9.16 3.71
N LEU A 116 -0.90 8.14 4.58
CA LEU A 116 0.17 7.76 5.50
C LEU A 116 1.45 7.36 4.77
N LYS A 117 1.34 6.63 3.65
CA LYS A 117 2.49 6.28 2.81
C LYS A 117 3.10 7.49 2.12
N LEU A 118 2.30 8.49 1.75
CA LEU A 118 2.83 9.76 1.22
C LEU A 118 3.69 10.46 2.29
N MET A 119 3.26 10.45 3.55
CA MET A 119 4.05 10.98 4.66
C MET A 119 5.35 10.18 4.85
N GLU A 120 5.29 8.85 4.89
CA GLU A 120 6.47 7.97 5.01
C GLU A 120 7.52 8.30 3.93
N ILE A 121 7.10 8.49 2.67
CA ILE A 121 8.00 8.88 1.57
C ILE A 121 8.59 10.27 1.80
N THR A 122 7.75 11.22 2.24
CA THR A 122 8.17 12.61 2.46
C THR A 122 9.26 12.68 3.54
N GLU A 123 9.03 12.01 4.67
CA GLU A 123 9.98 11.91 5.79
C GLU A 123 11.26 11.17 5.39
N HIS A 124 11.14 10.02 4.70
CA HIS A 124 12.29 9.20 4.30
C HIS A 124 13.29 9.97 3.43
N PHE A 125 12.81 10.84 2.54
CA PHE A 125 13.66 11.63 1.66
C PHE A 125 13.97 13.03 2.23
N GLY A 126 13.55 13.35 3.45
CA GLY A 126 13.77 14.66 4.07
C GLY A 126 13.12 15.81 3.28
N LEU A 127 11.98 15.56 2.64
CA LEU A 127 11.27 16.55 1.84
C LEU A 127 10.37 17.42 2.72
N ASP A 128 10.10 18.63 2.26
CA ASP A 128 9.18 19.53 2.95
C ASP A 128 7.72 19.05 2.92
N MET A 129 6.89 19.66 3.76
CA MET A 129 5.46 19.36 3.80
C MET A 129 4.71 19.75 2.52
N SER A 130 5.25 20.67 1.71
CA SER A 130 4.66 21.03 0.42
C SER A 130 4.69 19.85 -0.55
N PHE A 131 5.72 18.99 -0.50
CA PHE A 131 5.75 17.73 -1.24
C PHE A 131 4.61 16.79 -0.83
N TYR A 132 4.40 16.62 0.48
CA TYR A 132 3.31 15.81 1.02
C TYR A 132 1.94 16.36 0.57
N PHE A 133 1.70 17.65 0.77
CA PHE A 133 0.42 18.27 0.43
C PHE A 133 0.13 18.20 -1.07
N MET A 134 1.14 18.41 -1.92
CA MET A 134 0.99 18.28 -3.37
C MET A 134 0.65 16.84 -3.78
N SER A 135 1.37 15.86 -3.21
CA SER A 135 1.12 14.45 -3.47
C SER A 135 -0.28 14.01 -3.01
N ARG A 136 -0.75 14.54 -1.88
CA ARG A 136 -2.09 14.30 -1.35
C ARG A 136 -3.17 14.99 -2.19
N LYS A 137 -2.91 16.19 -2.70
CA LYS A 137 -3.81 16.89 -3.63
C LYS A 137 -3.99 16.06 -4.92
N ILE A 138 -2.91 15.52 -5.47
CA ILE A 138 -2.93 14.60 -6.62
C ILE A 138 -3.73 13.33 -6.30
N LEU A 139 -3.51 12.72 -5.13
CA LEU A 139 -4.25 11.54 -4.67
C LEU A 139 -5.76 11.79 -4.70
N SER A 140 -6.20 12.86 -4.04
CA SER A 140 -7.63 13.16 -3.91
C SER A 140 -8.28 13.46 -5.27
N LYS A 141 -7.63 14.27 -6.12
CA LYS A 141 -8.17 14.64 -7.44
C LYS A 141 -8.21 13.46 -8.42
N LEU A 142 -7.23 12.56 -8.37
CA LEU A 142 -7.12 11.44 -9.30
C LEU A 142 -7.67 10.13 -8.76
N TRP A 143 -8.21 10.11 -7.53
CA TRP A 143 -8.63 8.90 -6.82
C TRP A 143 -9.48 7.94 -7.68
N GLU A 144 -10.56 8.46 -8.27
CA GLU A 144 -11.46 7.68 -9.13
C GLU A 144 -10.78 7.09 -10.37
N SER A 145 -9.66 7.67 -10.79
CA SER A 145 -8.87 7.20 -11.92
C SER A 145 -7.82 6.15 -11.54
N ILE A 146 -7.32 6.18 -10.32
CA ILE A 146 -6.13 5.41 -9.90
C ILE A 146 -6.42 4.35 -8.82
N LYS A 147 -7.60 4.35 -8.17
CA LYS A 147 -7.92 3.46 -7.03
C LYS A 147 -7.84 1.96 -7.33
N ASN A 148 -7.91 1.53 -8.59
CA ASN A 148 -7.94 0.12 -8.99
C ASN A 148 -6.53 -0.50 -9.15
N THR A 149 -5.66 -0.28 -8.16
CA THR A 149 -4.33 -0.90 -8.03
C THR A 149 -3.94 -1.01 -6.56
N THR A 150 -2.74 -1.47 -6.22
CA THR A 150 -2.28 -1.61 -4.83
C THR A 150 -1.96 -0.27 -4.19
N ASP A 151 -2.12 -0.15 -2.87
CA ASP A 151 -1.86 1.09 -2.12
C ASP A 151 -0.43 1.64 -2.36
N ASP A 152 0.58 0.76 -2.43
CA ASP A 152 1.98 1.14 -2.71
C ASP A 152 2.16 1.75 -4.10
N VAL A 153 1.45 1.22 -5.09
CA VAL A 153 1.50 1.74 -6.47
C VAL A 153 0.80 3.09 -6.56
N ILE A 154 -0.30 3.30 -5.82
CA ILE A 154 -0.98 4.60 -5.75
C ILE A 154 -0.06 5.63 -5.09
N ALA A 155 0.52 5.31 -3.93
CA ALA A 155 1.45 6.20 -3.24
C ALA A 155 2.65 6.56 -4.13
N GLY A 156 3.29 5.56 -4.72
CA GLY A 156 4.42 5.75 -5.63
C GLY A 156 4.05 6.53 -6.89
N LEU A 157 2.82 6.38 -7.41
CA LEU A 157 2.32 7.16 -8.54
C LEU A 157 2.20 8.64 -8.17
N CYS A 158 1.50 8.96 -7.07
CA CYS A 158 1.27 10.34 -6.65
C CYS A 158 2.59 11.07 -6.37
N THR A 159 3.50 10.46 -5.62
CA THR A 159 4.81 11.06 -5.31
C THR A 159 5.70 11.16 -6.54
N SER A 160 5.62 10.21 -7.48
CA SER A 160 6.36 10.31 -8.75
C SER A 160 5.86 11.46 -9.63
N ILE A 161 4.54 11.69 -9.66
CA ILE A 161 3.97 12.85 -10.37
C ILE A 161 4.44 14.15 -9.70
N THR A 162 4.36 14.25 -8.37
CA THR A 162 4.88 15.41 -7.63
C THR A 162 6.36 15.65 -7.92
N ALA A 163 7.18 14.59 -7.88
CA ALA A 163 8.60 14.64 -8.19
C ALA A 163 8.87 15.18 -9.60
N LEU A 164 8.14 14.68 -10.61
CA LEU A 164 8.34 15.08 -12.01
C LEU A 164 7.86 16.50 -12.31
N CYS A 165 6.78 16.95 -11.66
CA CYS A 165 6.14 18.22 -11.95
C CYS A 165 6.69 19.40 -11.12
N CYS A 166 7.06 19.14 -9.86
CA CYS A 166 7.35 20.19 -8.87
C CYS A 166 8.76 20.06 -8.25
N TYR A 167 9.31 18.86 -8.14
CA TYR A 167 10.59 18.60 -7.45
C TYR A 167 11.63 17.99 -8.38
N LYS A 168 11.60 18.39 -9.65
CA LYS A 168 12.49 17.85 -10.68
C LYS A 168 13.94 18.20 -10.33
N GLY A 169 14.78 17.18 -10.18
CA GLY A 169 16.18 17.33 -9.79
C GLY A 169 16.44 17.19 -8.29
N VAL A 170 15.40 17.29 -7.45
CA VAL A 170 15.51 17.06 -6.00
C VAL A 170 15.39 15.57 -5.68
N ILE A 171 14.38 14.92 -6.25
CA ILE A 171 14.13 13.49 -6.07
C ILE A 171 13.81 12.82 -7.40
N ASN A 172 14.29 11.59 -7.59
CA ASN A 172 14.03 10.82 -8.79
C ASN A 172 13.00 9.69 -8.55
N VAL A 173 12.26 9.38 -9.61
CA VAL A 173 11.20 8.36 -9.59
C VAL A 173 11.73 6.97 -9.23
N SER A 174 12.95 6.62 -9.65
CA SER A 174 13.55 5.32 -9.36
C SER A 174 13.77 5.10 -7.85
N SER A 175 14.15 6.14 -7.11
CA SER A 175 14.35 6.06 -5.66
C SER A 175 13.03 5.85 -4.93
N ILE A 176 11.99 6.61 -5.33
CA ILE A 176 10.62 6.45 -4.83
C ILE A 176 10.13 5.01 -5.08
N CYS A 177 10.31 4.52 -6.31
CA CYS A 177 9.89 3.16 -6.68
C CYS A 177 10.61 2.10 -5.84
N SER A 178 11.90 2.29 -5.57
CA SER A 178 12.71 1.38 -4.77
C SER A 178 12.24 1.33 -3.31
N LEU A 179 12.00 2.49 -2.69
CA LEU A 179 11.47 2.59 -1.33
C LEU A 179 10.11 1.88 -1.19
N MET A 180 9.25 2.06 -2.20
CA MET A 180 7.91 1.46 -2.24
C MET A 180 7.91 0.00 -2.71
N ASN A 181 9.08 -0.55 -3.08
CA ASN A 181 9.22 -1.89 -3.65
C ASN A 181 8.29 -2.14 -4.87
N ILE A 182 8.19 -1.15 -5.75
CA ILE A 182 7.45 -1.22 -7.01
C ILE A 182 8.39 -1.03 -8.19
N LYS A 183 8.01 -1.54 -9.37
CA LYS A 183 8.79 -1.31 -10.59
C LYS A 183 8.45 0.06 -11.18
N MET A 184 9.46 0.78 -11.67
CA MET A 184 9.25 2.04 -12.40
C MET A 184 8.34 1.87 -13.63
N SER A 185 8.42 0.72 -14.30
CA SER A 185 7.51 0.37 -15.40
C SER A 185 6.04 0.31 -14.98
N THR A 186 5.75 -0.04 -13.71
CA THR A 186 4.40 -0.01 -13.16
C THR A 186 3.89 1.43 -13.06
N VAL A 187 4.70 2.37 -12.55
CA VAL A 187 4.32 3.79 -12.49
C VAL A 187 4.13 4.35 -13.90
N GLN A 188 5.06 4.07 -14.81
CA GLN A 188 4.95 4.48 -16.22
C GLN A 188 3.65 3.96 -16.86
N PHE A 189 3.31 2.70 -16.63
CA PHE A 189 2.07 2.12 -17.11
C PHE A 189 0.83 2.82 -16.52
N GLN A 190 0.83 3.12 -15.22
CA GLN A 190 -0.29 3.82 -14.58
C GLN A 190 -0.46 5.24 -15.14
N VAL A 191 0.62 6.02 -15.30
CA VAL A 191 0.56 7.36 -15.91
C VAL A 191 0.00 7.26 -17.33
N ARG A 192 0.51 6.33 -18.15
CA ARG A 192 0.02 6.14 -19.51
C ARG A 192 -1.47 5.80 -19.53
N LYS A 193 -1.90 4.77 -18.80
CA LYS A 193 -3.27 4.24 -18.87
C LYS A 193 -4.30 5.11 -18.15
N ARG A 194 -3.96 5.60 -16.96
CA ARG A 194 -4.91 6.28 -16.06
C ARG A 194 -4.95 7.78 -16.27
N ILE A 195 -3.91 8.35 -16.88
CA ILE A 195 -3.83 9.78 -17.16
C ILE A 195 -3.89 10.00 -18.67
N PHE A 196 -2.84 9.67 -19.42
CA PHE A 196 -2.77 10.05 -20.84
C PHE A 196 -3.89 9.44 -21.68
N GLU A 197 -4.08 8.12 -21.64
CA GLU A 197 -5.14 7.47 -22.43
C GLU A 197 -6.54 7.83 -21.93
N ARG A 198 -6.74 7.91 -20.60
CA ARG A 198 -8.05 8.23 -20.00
C ARG A 198 -8.50 9.65 -20.33
N PHE A 199 -7.59 10.62 -20.30
CA PHE A 199 -7.88 12.03 -20.61
C PHE A 199 -7.58 12.40 -22.06
N ARG A 200 -7.31 11.40 -22.93
CA ARG A 200 -7.04 11.56 -24.36
C ARG A 200 -5.92 12.57 -24.66
N LEU A 201 -4.85 12.53 -23.87
CA LEU A 201 -3.66 13.35 -24.06
C LEU A 201 -2.73 12.66 -25.07
N PRO A 202 -2.46 13.26 -26.24
CA PRO A 202 -1.51 12.69 -27.20
C PRO A 202 -0.05 12.87 -26.74
N GLY A 203 0.88 12.16 -27.40
CA GLY A 203 2.32 12.43 -27.25
C GLY A 203 3.02 11.76 -26.05
N PHE A 204 2.41 10.75 -25.43
CA PHE A 204 3.10 9.97 -24.39
C PHE A 204 4.23 9.12 -24.98
N VAL A 205 5.48 9.40 -24.57
CA VAL A 205 6.67 8.64 -24.99
C VAL A 205 7.18 7.77 -23.84
N SER A 206 7.46 8.40 -22.70
CA SER A 206 7.88 7.73 -21.47
C SER A 206 7.59 8.64 -20.29
N LEU A 207 7.61 8.10 -19.08
CA LEU A 207 7.29 8.85 -17.87
C LEU A 207 8.15 10.12 -17.71
N VAL A 208 9.46 10.00 -17.91
CA VAL A 208 10.40 11.12 -17.76
C VAL A 208 10.34 12.07 -18.95
N LYS A 209 10.34 11.55 -20.20
CA LYS A 209 10.30 12.42 -21.39
C LYS A 209 8.99 13.19 -21.53
N SER A 210 7.89 12.64 -21.04
CA SER A 210 6.56 13.26 -21.08
C SER A 210 6.24 14.06 -19.81
N SER A 211 7.22 14.35 -18.95
CA SER A 211 6.98 15.10 -17.69
C SER A 211 6.46 16.51 -17.94
N GLY A 212 6.86 17.16 -19.04
CA GLY A 212 6.35 18.49 -19.43
C GLY A 212 4.85 18.45 -19.74
N LEU A 213 4.43 17.53 -20.62
CA LEU A 213 3.00 17.30 -20.94
C LEU A 213 2.19 16.93 -19.69
N LEU A 214 2.77 16.13 -18.80
CA LEU A 214 2.15 15.78 -17.53
C LEU A 214 1.96 17.02 -16.66
N LYS A 215 2.97 17.89 -16.53
CA LYS A 215 2.90 19.14 -15.77
C LYS A 215 1.80 20.06 -16.31
N GLU A 216 1.77 20.29 -17.62
CA GLU A 216 0.72 21.11 -18.27
C GLU A 216 -0.68 20.57 -18.00
N PHE A 217 -0.86 19.24 -18.06
CA PHE A 217 -2.13 18.62 -17.73
C PHE A 217 -2.50 18.87 -16.26
N MET A 218 -1.56 18.72 -15.33
CA MET A 218 -1.78 18.94 -13.91
C MET A 218 -2.14 20.41 -13.61
N GLU A 219 -1.54 21.36 -14.32
CA GLU A 219 -1.94 22.78 -14.26
C GLU A 219 -3.37 22.98 -14.75
N LYS A 220 -3.72 22.41 -15.92
CA LYS A 220 -5.06 22.52 -16.52
C LYS A 220 -6.18 21.96 -15.64
N VAL A 221 -5.92 20.90 -14.87
CA VAL A 221 -6.92 20.33 -13.95
C VAL A 221 -6.94 20.99 -12.57
N GLY A 222 -6.21 22.10 -12.39
CA GLY A 222 -6.14 22.88 -11.15
C GLY A 222 -5.33 22.21 -10.04
N LEU A 223 -4.49 21.23 -10.38
CA LEU A 223 -3.60 20.58 -9.42
C LEU A 223 -2.36 21.43 -9.15
N LEU A 224 -1.84 22.10 -10.17
CA LEU A 224 -0.69 23.00 -10.09
C LEU A 224 -1.14 24.44 -10.42
N GLY A 225 -0.67 25.43 -9.66
CA GLY A 225 -1.06 26.83 -9.79
C GLY A 225 -2.24 27.20 -8.89
N GLY A 226 -1.90 27.91 -7.81
CA GLY A 226 -2.80 28.37 -6.74
C GLY A 226 -1.94 28.54 -5.48
N GLU A 227 -1.54 29.79 -5.22
CA GLU A 227 -0.48 30.28 -4.31
C GLU A 227 0.97 29.98 -4.75
N ARG A 228 1.61 31.01 -5.30
CA ARG A 228 3.07 31.10 -5.39
C ARG A 228 3.58 31.25 -3.95
N LEU A 229 4.17 30.20 -3.39
CA LEU A 229 5.14 30.38 -2.32
C LEU A 229 6.48 30.61 -3.01
N GLU A 230 6.92 31.86 -3.02
CA GLU A 230 8.27 32.24 -3.39
C GLU A 230 9.21 31.57 -2.39
N VAL A 231 9.96 30.57 -2.85
CA VAL A 231 11.09 30.04 -2.10
C VAL A 231 12.23 31.01 -2.34
N GLU A 232 12.46 31.90 -1.39
CA GLU A 232 13.69 32.68 -1.32
C GLU A 232 14.86 31.71 -1.19
N VAL A 233 15.70 31.69 -2.22
CA VAL A 233 17.02 31.06 -2.13
C VAL A 233 17.88 32.01 -1.30
N VAL A 234 18.04 31.71 -0.02
CA VAL A 234 19.06 32.35 0.81
C VAL A 234 20.42 31.92 0.24
N GLN A 235 21.09 32.84 -0.42
CA GLN A 235 22.52 32.72 -0.70
C GLN A 235 23.25 33.04 0.61
N GLU A 236 23.96 32.06 1.16
CA GLU A 236 24.93 32.31 2.22
C GLU A 236 26.22 32.85 1.59
N ASP A 237 26.66 34.00 2.10
CA ASP A 237 27.97 34.63 1.86
C ASP A 237 29.11 33.84 2.53
#